data_AF-A0A972P4W2-F1
#
_entry.id   AF-A0A972P4W2-F1
#
_cell.length_a   1.000
_cell.length_b   1.000
_cell.length_c   1.000
_cell.angle_alpha   90.00
_cell.angle_beta   90.00
_cell.angle_gamma   90.00
#
_symmetry.space_group_name_H-M   'P 1'
#
loop_
_entity.id
_entity.type
_entity.pdbx_description
1 polymer ?
#
loop_
_entity_poly.entity_id
_entity_poly.type
_entity_poly.pdbx_seq_one_letter_code
_entity_poly.pdbx_strand_id
1 'polypeptide(L)'
;MEEHVTPRYRVAVDEDACGNAIDCLKCVKTCLDHGPNVLGYMNKEAPDLDKYIPRRLEDIDHKIISGFMINCDGCGECVAVCPRSALTLVVPEPQVPRALIPRDGSIVLCGTLADGTEIFPD
;
A
#
# COMPACT_ATOMS: atom_id res chain seq x y z
N MET A 1 15.05 -15.66 20.46
CA MET A 1 14.92 -14.19 20.49
C MET A 1 13.49 -13.91 20.07
N GLU A 2 12.65 -13.46 21.00
CA GLU A 2 11.28 -13.05 20.66
C GLU A 2 11.39 -11.70 19.97
N GLU A 3 11.03 -11.66 18.69
CA GLU A 3 11.07 -10.44 17.89
C GLU A 3 9.78 -9.66 18.18
N HIS A 4 9.91 -8.52 18.88
CA HIS A 4 8.78 -7.63 19.12
C HIS A 4 8.43 -6.88 17.84
N VAL A 5 7.42 -7.38 17.12
CA VAL A 5 6.89 -6.72 15.91
C VAL A 5 5.73 -5.82 16.29
N THR A 6 5.79 -4.54 15.93
CA THR A 6 4.64 -3.63 16.05
C THR A 6 3.49 -4.15 15.17
N PRO A 7 2.32 -4.47 15.75
CA PRO A 7 1.16 -4.94 14.98
C PRO A 7 0.77 -3.88 13.95
N ARG A 8 0.74 -4.24 12.66
CA ARG A 8 0.33 -3.34 11.58
C ARG A 8 -0.60 -4.06 10.61
N TYR A 9 -1.59 -3.35 10.10
CA TYR A 9 -2.38 -3.83 8.98
C TYR A 9 -1.48 -4.11 7.79
N ARG A 10 -1.80 -5.16 7.04
CA ARG A 10 -1.23 -5.43 5.72
C ARG A 10 -2.33 -5.60 4.70
N VAL A 11 -2.01 -5.27 3.46
CA VAL A 11 -2.87 -5.58 2.32
C VAL A 11 -2.14 -6.66 1.52
N ALA A 12 -2.68 -7.86 1.53
CA ALA A 12 -2.20 -8.95 0.69
C ALA A 12 -2.85 -8.83 -0.70
N VAL A 13 -2.06 -9.05 -1.75
CA VAL A 13 -2.48 -8.96 -3.15
C VAL A 13 -2.28 -10.32 -3.80
N ASP A 14 -3.34 -10.87 -4.38
CA ASP A 14 -3.26 -11.98 -5.33
C ASP A 14 -2.94 -11.39 -6.71
N GLU A 15 -1.68 -11.49 -7.14
CA GLU A 15 -1.22 -10.88 -8.39
C GLU A 15 -1.86 -11.51 -9.63
N ASP A 16 -2.22 -12.80 -9.57
CA ASP A 16 -2.85 -13.52 -10.69
C ASP A 16 -4.31 -13.08 -10.85
N ALA A 17 -5.07 -13.03 -9.75
CA ALA A 17 -6.42 -12.47 -9.76
C ALA A 17 -6.40 -10.97 -10.11
N CYS A 18 -5.40 -10.23 -9.66
CA CYS A 18 -5.26 -8.80 -9.95
C CYS A 18 -4.96 -8.55 -11.42
N GLY A 19 -4.20 -9.40 -12.11
CA GLY A 19 -3.75 -9.17 -13.49
C GLY A 19 -2.87 -7.92 -13.61
N ASN A 20 -3.04 -7.16 -14.69
CA ASN A 20 -2.34 -5.88 -14.86
C ASN A 20 -3.03 -4.78 -14.03
N ALA A 21 -2.34 -4.27 -13.00
CA ALA A 21 -2.90 -3.31 -12.05
C ALA A 21 -3.44 -2.03 -12.71
N ILE A 22 -2.79 -1.58 -13.80
CA ILE A 22 -3.13 -0.30 -14.44
C ILE A 22 -4.48 -0.33 -15.16
N ASP A 23 -5.03 -1.51 -15.43
CA ASP A 23 -6.35 -1.66 -16.05
C ASP A 23 -7.49 -1.04 -15.25
N CYS A 24 -7.33 -0.84 -13.94
CA CYS A 24 -8.41 -0.29 -13.11
C CYS A 24 -7.97 0.68 -12.02
N LEU A 25 -6.87 0.41 -11.30
CA LEU A 25 -6.34 1.20 -10.18
C LEU A 25 -7.35 1.64 -9.09
N LYS A 26 -8.52 1.00 -8.98
CA LYS A 26 -9.57 1.43 -8.05
C LYS A 26 -9.11 1.40 -6.59
N CYS A 27 -8.37 0.36 -6.20
CA CYS A 27 -7.83 0.22 -4.84
C CYS A 27 -6.82 1.32 -4.50
N VAL A 28 -5.93 1.66 -5.45
CA VAL A 28 -4.93 2.74 -5.32
C VAL A 28 -5.64 4.08 -5.18
N LYS A 29 -6.59 4.37 -6.08
CA LYS A 29 -7.33 5.63 -6.06
C LYS A 29 -8.10 5.81 -4.76
N THR A 30 -8.86 4.79 -4.32
CA THR A 30 -9.64 4.89 -3.08
C THR A 30 -8.73 5.03 -1.86
N CYS A 31 -7.58 4.35 -1.82
CA CYS A 31 -6.63 4.50 -0.72
C CYS A 31 -5.99 5.91 -0.67
N LEU A 32 -5.72 6.49 -1.83
CA LEU A 32 -5.28 7.88 -1.95
C LEU A 32 -6.36 8.86 -1.49
N ASP A 33 -7.60 8.72 -2.00
CA ASP A 33 -8.73 9.59 -1.67
C ASP A 33 -9.07 9.55 -0.18
N HIS A 34 -8.93 8.38 0.46
CA HIS A 34 -9.17 8.20 1.90
C HIS A 34 -8.10 8.85 2.77
N GLY A 35 -6.88 9.03 2.26
CA GLY A 35 -5.80 9.77 2.93
C GLY A 35 -4.56 8.96 3.33
N PRO A 36 -4.64 7.69 3.78
CA PRO A 36 -3.44 6.90 4.13
C PRO A 36 -2.44 6.78 2.99
N ASN A 37 -2.94 6.72 1.74
CA ASN A 37 -2.13 6.67 0.51
C ASN A 37 -1.00 5.63 0.57
N VAL A 38 -1.32 4.43 1.05
CA VAL A 38 -0.36 3.34 1.25
C VAL A 38 -0.31 2.34 0.10
N LEU A 39 -1.22 2.45 -0.88
CA LEU A 39 -1.25 1.60 -2.06
C LEU A 39 -0.75 2.36 -3.28
N GLY A 40 0.10 1.72 -4.07
CA GLY A 40 0.57 2.19 -5.36
C GLY A 40 0.60 1.07 -6.38
N TYR A 41 1.18 1.34 -7.54
CA TYR A 41 1.45 0.32 -8.56
C TYR A 41 2.85 0.54 -9.14
N MET A 42 3.45 -0.54 -9.63
CA MET A 42 4.74 -0.51 -10.31
C MET A 42 4.81 -1.63 -11.34
N ASN A 43 5.76 -1.54 -12.27
CA ASN A 43 6.04 -2.62 -13.21
C ASN A 43 6.37 -3.90 -12.43
N LYS A 44 5.84 -5.05 -12.87
CA LYS A 44 6.24 -6.35 -12.34
C LYS A 44 7.70 -6.63 -12.66
N GLU A 45 8.06 -6.38 -13.91
CA GLU A 45 9.40 -6.54 -14.45
C GLU A 45 9.79 -5.32 -15.29
N ALA A 46 11.09 -5.04 -15.38
CA ALA A 46 11.58 -4.01 -16.30
C ALA A 46 11.42 -4.49 -17.76
N PRO A 47 10.85 -3.69 -18.68
CA PRO A 47 10.73 -4.08 -20.07
C PRO A 47 12.11 -4.18 -20.74
N ASP A 48 12.32 -5.26 -21.50
CA ASP A 48 13.51 -5.46 -22.34
C ASP A 48 13.35 -4.65 -23.63
N LEU A 49 13.95 -3.46 -23.66
CA LEU A 49 13.79 -2.48 -24.73
C LEU A 49 14.39 -2.92 -26.07
N ASP A 50 15.27 -3.91 -26.08
CA ASP A 50 15.83 -4.46 -27.32
C ASP A 50 14.84 -5.41 -28.01
N LYS A 51 13.97 -6.05 -27.23
CA LYS A 51 12.94 -6.97 -27.73
C LYS A 51 11.61 -6.28 -27.96
N TYR A 52 11.27 -5.33 -27.10
CA TYR A 52 9.96 -4.73 -27.08
C TYR A 52 10.03 -3.31 -26.51
N ILE A 53 9.50 -2.35 -27.26
CA ILE A 53 9.37 -0.96 -26.83
C ILE A 53 7.89 -0.71 -26.55
N PRO A 54 7.47 -0.65 -25.26
CA PRO A 54 6.09 -0.32 -24.90
C PRO A 54 5.69 1.03 -25.48
N ARG A 55 4.48 1.12 -26.03
CA ARG A 55 3.93 2.39 -26.57
C ARG A 55 2.94 3.03 -25.62
N ARG A 56 2.39 2.24 -24.70
CA ARG A 56 1.46 2.66 -23.66
C ARG A 56 1.88 2.07 -22.31
N LEU A 57 1.23 2.49 -21.24
CA LEU A 57 1.46 1.87 -19.94
C LEU A 57 0.79 0.49 -19.84
N GLU A 58 -0.37 0.28 -20.46
CA GLU A 58 -1.06 -1.03 -20.41
C GLU A 58 -0.30 -2.16 -21.12
N ASP A 59 0.67 -1.78 -21.96
CA ASP A 59 1.61 -2.68 -22.63
C ASP A 59 2.64 -3.32 -21.67
N ILE A 60 2.77 -2.77 -20.46
CA ILE A 60 3.68 -3.24 -19.42
C ILE A 60 2.83 -3.91 -18.34
N ASP A 61 3.25 -5.07 -17.88
CA ASP A 61 2.58 -5.72 -16.75
C ASP A 61 2.93 -5.00 -15.44
N HIS A 62 1.90 -4.51 -14.73
CA HIS A 62 2.04 -3.82 -13.45
C HIS A 62 1.40 -4.61 -12.33
N LYS A 63 1.98 -4.52 -11.13
CA LYS A 63 1.42 -5.02 -9.88
C LYS A 63 1.12 -3.91 -8.90
N ILE A 64 0.23 -4.20 -7.97
CA ILE A 64 -0.02 -3.37 -6.81
C ILE A 64 1.14 -3.52 -5.82
N ILE A 65 1.52 -2.42 -5.18
CA ILE A 65 2.44 -2.41 -4.05
C ILE A 65 1.82 -1.73 -2.85
N SER A 66 2.22 -2.17 -1.66
CA SER A 66 1.86 -1.55 -0.40
C SER A 66 3.10 -0.94 0.25
N GLY A 67 3.14 0.39 0.37
CA GLY A 67 4.22 1.16 0.99
C GLY A 67 3.71 1.90 2.22
N PHE A 68 4.60 2.21 3.17
CA PHE A 68 4.25 3.02 4.36
C PHE A 68 3.01 2.51 5.13
N MET A 69 2.85 1.19 5.25
CA MET A 69 1.71 0.55 5.92
C MET A 69 1.51 0.95 7.40
N ILE A 70 2.46 1.68 7.98
CA ILE A 70 2.28 2.36 9.28
C ILE A 70 1.14 3.40 9.26
N ASN A 71 0.82 3.97 8.09
CA ASN A 71 -0.28 4.92 7.92
C ASN A 71 -1.62 4.24 7.63
N CYS A 72 -1.62 2.93 7.36
CA CYS A 72 -2.86 2.20 7.08
C CYS A 72 -3.71 2.13 8.35
N ASP A 73 -4.94 2.61 8.27
CA ASP A 73 -5.91 2.61 9.37
C ASP A 73 -6.81 1.36 9.40
N GLY A 74 -6.70 0.51 8.38
CA GLY A 74 -7.48 -0.72 8.26
C GLY A 74 -8.93 -0.49 7.82
N CYS A 75 -9.25 0.61 7.13
CA CYS A 75 -10.63 0.91 6.70
C CYS A 75 -11.28 -0.16 5.80
N GLY A 76 -10.47 -0.93 5.06
CA GLY A 76 -10.94 -2.02 4.18
C GLY A 76 -11.53 -1.57 2.85
N GLU A 77 -11.57 -0.26 2.54
CA GLU A 77 -12.20 0.24 1.31
C GLU A 77 -11.50 -0.26 0.04
N CYS A 78 -10.18 -0.41 0.06
CA CYS A 78 -9.43 -0.97 -1.06
C CYS A 78 -9.88 -2.39 -1.46
N VAL A 79 -10.28 -3.20 -0.48
CA VAL A 79 -10.85 -4.55 -0.70
C VAL A 79 -12.25 -4.42 -1.30
N ALA A 80 -13.08 -3.55 -0.73
CA ALA A 80 -14.47 -3.37 -1.16
C ALA A 80 -14.59 -2.87 -2.61
N VAL A 81 -13.69 -2.00 -3.07
CA VAL A 81 -13.72 -1.46 -4.44
C VAL A 81 -13.07 -2.36 -5.49
N CYS A 82 -12.40 -3.44 -5.08
CA CYS A 82 -11.66 -4.31 -6.00
C CYS A 82 -12.62 -5.16 -6.85
N PRO A 83 -12.71 -4.95 -8.18
CA PRO A 83 -13.64 -5.70 -9.01
C PRO A 83 -13.18 -7.14 -9.28
N ARG A 84 -11.90 -7.44 -9.02
CA ARG A 84 -11.28 -8.76 -9.24
C ARG A 84 -11.16 -9.57 -7.95
N SER A 85 -11.62 -9.04 -6.82
CA SER A 85 -11.49 -9.66 -5.49
C SER A 85 -10.04 -10.07 -5.15
N ALA A 86 -9.06 -9.32 -5.65
CA ALA A 86 -7.64 -9.65 -5.55
C ALA A 86 -6.94 -9.14 -4.28
N LEU A 87 -7.66 -8.46 -3.39
CA LEU A 87 -7.11 -7.79 -2.22
C LEU A 87 -7.69 -8.39 -0.94
N THR A 88 -6.83 -8.62 0.06
CA THR A 88 -7.24 -9.04 1.40
C THR A 88 -6.62 -8.12 2.44
N LEU A 89 -7.45 -7.55 3.33
CA LEU A 89 -6.97 -6.82 4.50
C LEU A 89 -6.60 -7.82 5.59
N VAL A 90 -5.31 -7.86 5.92
CA VAL A 90 -4.77 -8.68 7.01
C VAL A 90 -4.71 -7.84 8.27
N VAL A 91 -5.58 -8.16 9.22
CA VAL A 91 -5.61 -7.55 10.55
C VAL A 91 -4.53 -8.23 11.41
N PRO A 92 -3.64 -7.46 12.07
CA PRO A 92 -2.59 -8.06 12.86
C PRO A 92 -3.15 -8.69 14.14
N GLU A 93 -2.60 -9.84 14.55
CA GLU A 93 -2.96 -10.46 15.82
C GLU A 93 -2.53 -9.56 16.99
N PRO A 94 -3.41 -9.35 17.99
CA PRO A 94 -3.04 -8.64 19.21
C PRO A 94 -1.88 -9.35 19.92
N GLN A 95 -0.72 -8.70 20.00
CA GLN A 95 0.41 -9.22 20.78
C GLN A 95 0.11 -9.03 22.28
N VAL A 96 0.19 -10.10 23.08
CA VAL A 96 0.05 -10.08 24.54
C VAL A 96 1.40 -10.45 25.17
N PRO A 97 1.90 -9.71 26.19
CA PRO A 97 1.32 -8.50 26.78
C PRO A 97 1.27 -7.35 25.76
N ARG A 98 0.24 -6.49 25.84
CA ARG A 98 0.21 -5.24 25.07
C ARG A 98 1.47 -4.48 25.44
N ALA A 99 2.49 -4.53 24.58
CA ALA A 99 3.56 -3.56 24.68
C ALA A 99 2.88 -2.19 24.63
N LEU A 100 3.03 -1.39 25.68
CA LEU A 100 2.87 0.06 25.56
C LEU A 100 3.93 0.46 24.55
N ILE A 101 3.54 0.53 23.28
CA ILE A 101 4.34 1.13 22.23
C ILE A 101 4.00 2.62 22.35
N PRO A 102 4.77 3.44 23.11
CA PRO A 102 4.69 4.88 22.90
C PRO A 102 4.83 5.09 21.40
N ARG A 103 4.07 6.03 20.80
CA ARG A 103 4.27 6.39 19.39
C ARG A 103 5.77 6.40 19.15
N ASP A 104 6.21 5.50 18.27
CA ASP A 104 7.62 5.28 18.06
C ASP A 104 8.19 6.57 17.48
N GLY A 105 8.74 7.41 18.35
CA GLY A 105 9.42 8.65 17.97
C GLY A 105 10.69 8.37 17.16
N SER A 106 11.05 7.11 16.87
CA SER A 106 12.15 6.79 15.98
C SER A 106 11.84 7.06 14.50
N ILE A 107 10.57 7.27 14.14
CA ILE A 107 10.18 7.65 12.79
C ILE A 107 9.19 8.82 12.84
N VAL A 108 9.71 10.03 12.57
CA VAL A 108 8.88 11.18 12.21
C VAL A 108 8.97 11.37 10.71
N LEU A 109 7.84 11.21 10.02
CA LEU A 109 7.74 11.47 8.60
C LEU A 109 7.36 12.93 8.41
N CYS A 110 8.24 13.70 7.77
CA CYS A 110 7.87 15.01 7.25
C CYS A 110 6.87 14.80 6.10
N GLY A 111 5.84 15.63 5.98
CA GLY A 111 4.86 15.48 4.91
C GLY A 111 3.98 16.70 4.71
N THR A 112 3.30 16.75 3.58
CA THR A 112 2.29 17.78 3.26
C THR A 112 0.94 17.09 3.12
N LEU A 113 -0.04 17.52 3.92
CA LEU A 113 -1.42 17.05 3.85
C LEU A 113 -2.11 17.57 2.58
N ALA A 114 -3.27 16.99 2.24
CA ALA A 114 -4.04 17.38 1.04
C ALA A 114 -4.50 18.85 1.04
N ASP A 115 -4.62 19.46 2.22
CA ASP A 115 -4.93 20.88 2.39
C ASP A 115 -3.70 21.80 2.33
N GLY A 116 -2.52 21.24 2.09
CA GLY A 116 -1.25 21.97 2.03
C GLY A 116 -0.55 22.12 3.38
N THR A 117 -1.10 21.58 4.47
CA THR A 117 -0.46 21.65 5.79
C THR A 117 0.83 20.85 5.80
N GLU A 118 1.94 21.49 6.16
CA GLU A 118 3.22 20.81 6.34
C GLU A 118 3.37 20.29 7.78
N ILE A 119 3.75 19.04 7.92
CA ILE A 119 4.08 18.38 9.19
C ILE A 119 5.59 18.18 9.20
N PHE A 120 6.28 18.87 10.11
CA PHE A 120 7.68 18.66 10.43
C PHE A 120 7.81 18.31 11.93
N PRO A 121 8.73 17.43 12.33
CA PRO A 121 9.16 17.38 13.73
C PRO A 121 9.84 18.70 14.11
N ASP A 122 9.49 19.22 15.29
CA ASP A 122 10.28 20.25 15.99
C ASP A 122 11.68 19.73 16.37
#